data_AF-A0A3D0SC08-F1
#
_entry.id   AF-A0A3D0SC08-F1
#
_cell.length_a   1.000
_cell.length_b   1.000
_cell.length_c   1.000
_cell.angle_alpha   90.00
_cell.angle_beta   90.00
_cell.angle_gamma   90.00
#
_symmetry.space_group_name_H-M   'P 1'
#
loop_
_entity.id
_entity.type
_entity.pdbx_description
1 polymer ?
#
loop_
_entity_poly.entity_id
_entity_poly.type
_entity_poly.pdbx_seq_one_letter_code
_entity_poly.pdbx_strand_id
1 'polypeptide(L)'
;SVMTDKVGIFRHGEQLAEAVTELQSLYERAGRIKVSDTSRGVNPELCAAYRAKKMLKLSLCVASGALAREESRGAHCREDFPLRNDKDWLKRTLTSWSPEAASPAIDYEPLDVMSMELPPGWRGYGGKERIDHPDTPTRQAEVDGVQAGDADRFAKQQQLMPFTGCLPEPFRGRNARLSEELDA
;
A
#
# COMPACT_ATOMS: atom_id res chain seq x y z
N SER A 1 15.74 4.25 16.55
CA SER A 1 15.10 5.54 16.84
C SER A 1 14.42 6.07 15.59
N VAL A 2 15.13 6.53 14.55
CA VAL A 2 14.57 7.25 13.37
C VAL A 2 13.19 6.77 12.88
N MET A 3 13.04 5.49 12.54
CA MET A 3 11.75 4.95 12.05
C MET A 3 10.63 5.04 13.07
N THR A 4 10.90 4.70 14.33
CA THR A 4 9.91 4.72 15.42
C THR A 4 9.49 6.14 15.75
N ASP A 5 10.45 7.06 15.79
CA ASP A 5 10.24 8.42 16.28
C ASP A 5 9.60 9.32 15.22
N LYS A 6 9.92 9.10 13.93
CA LYS A 6 9.54 10.01 12.83
C LYS A 6 8.62 9.40 11.77
N VAL A 7 8.50 8.07 11.73
CA VAL A 7 7.70 7.33 10.73
C VAL A 7 6.67 6.41 11.41
N GLY A 8 6.16 6.86 12.55
CA GLY A 8 5.22 6.13 13.40
C GLY A 8 3.76 6.20 12.94
N ILE A 9 2.85 6.25 13.92
CA ILE A 9 1.40 6.33 13.71
C ILE A 9 1.04 7.70 13.11
N PHE A 10 1.42 8.77 13.80
CA PHE A 10 1.28 10.15 13.34
C PHE A 10 2.56 10.60 12.67
N ARG A 11 2.41 11.40 11.62
CA ARG A 11 3.52 11.84 10.77
C ARG A 11 3.29 13.27 10.34
N HIS A 12 4.37 14.02 10.23
CA HIS A 12 4.38 15.38 9.72
C HIS A 12 5.47 15.51 8.65
N GLY A 13 5.25 16.32 7.61
CA GLY A 13 6.17 16.44 6.47
C GLY A 13 7.61 16.80 6.88
N GLU A 14 7.77 17.71 7.84
CA GLU A 14 9.10 18.12 8.35
C GLU A 14 9.86 16.94 8.97
N GLN A 15 9.22 16.20 9.88
CA GLN A 15 9.84 15.03 10.54
C GLN A 15 10.14 13.91 9.55
N LEU A 16 9.27 13.70 8.55
CA LEU A 16 9.49 12.73 7.49
C LEU A 16 10.69 13.12 6.61
N ALA A 17 10.85 14.41 6.28
CA ALA A 17 11.99 14.90 5.54
C ALA A 17 13.30 14.67 6.30
N GLU A 18 13.33 14.99 7.60
CA GLU A 18 14.48 14.69 8.45
C GLU A 18 14.78 13.18 8.51
N ALA A 19 13.74 12.34 8.61
CA ALA A 19 13.90 10.89 8.64
C ALA A 19 14.55 10.38 7.35
N VAL A 20 14.14 10.88 6.18
CA VAL A 20 14.76 10.52 4.90
C VAL A 20 16.22 10.93 4.88
N THR A 21 16.56 12.15 5.29
CA THR A 21 17.95 12.63 5.35
C THR A 21 18.83 11.78 6.28
N GLU A 22 18.34 11.46 7.48
CA GLU A 22 19.08 10.63 8.43
C GLU A 22 19.26 9.20 7.93
N LEU A 23 18.21 8.59 7.38
CA LEU A 23 18.28 7.25 6.80
C LEU A 23 19.25 7.18 5.62
N GLN A 24 19.31 8.24 4.80
CA GLN A 24 20.25 8.35 3.70
C GLN A 24 21.70 8.35 4.21
N SER A 25 21.98 9.16 5.23
CA SER A 25 23.30 9.18 5.89
C SER A 25 23.66 7.81 6.50
N LEU A 26 22.70 7.14 7.15
CA LEU A 26 22.89 5.80 7.68
C LEU A 26 23.15 4.77 6.58
N TYR A 27 22.47 4.85 5.45
CA TYR A 27 22.67 3.98 4.29
C TYR A 27 24.09 4.11 3.72
N GLU A 28 24.59 5.33 3.59
CA GLU A 28 25.97 5.59 3.15
C GLU A 28 27.00 5.08 4.16
N ARG A 29 26.76 5.30 5.46
CA ARG A 29 27.59 4.74 6.54
C ARG A 29 27.59 3.22 6.55
N ALA A 30 26.46 2.58 6.25
CA ALA A 30 26.37 1.13 6.18
C ALA A 30 27.26 0.52 5.07
N GLY A 31 27.63 1.30 4.05
CA GLY A 31 28.63 0.90 3.05
C GLY A 31 30.05 0.75 3.60
N ARG A 32 30.32 1.21 4.83
CA ARG A 32 31.64 1.19 5.49
C ARG A 32 31.68 0.31 6.73
N ILE A 33 30.71 -0.58 6.93
CA ILE A 33 30.69 -1.52 8.06
C ILE A 33 31.89 -2.46 7.95
N LYS A 34 32.65 -2.59 9.04
CA LYS A 34 33.72 -3.56 9.19
C LYS A 34 33.23 -4.71 10.09
N VAL A 35 33.46 -5.93 9.64
CA VAL A 35 33.23 -7.16 10.43
C VAL A 35 34.53 -7.50 11.13
N SER A 36 34.46 -7.77 12.44
CA SER A 36 35.60 -8.07 13.29
C SER A 36 35.95 -9.55 13.28
N ASP A 37 34.92 -10.42 13.27
CA ASP A 37 35.07 -11.87 13.15
C ASP A 37 35.38 -12.27 11.70
N THR A 38 36.57 -12.83 11.49
CA THR A 38 37.05 -13.32 10.19
C THR A 38 36.83 -14.82 9.99
N SER A 39 36.09 -15.49 10.88
CA SER A 39 35.79 -16.92 10.76
C SER A 39 35.03 -17.22 9.46
N ARG A 40 35.39 -18.33 8.79
CA ARG A 40 34.77 -18.77 7.53
C ARG A 40 33.49 -19.58 7.73
N GLY A 41 33.08 -19.79 8.98
CA GLY A 41 31.91 -20.56 9.38
C GLY A 41 30.65 -19.71 9.49
N VAL A 42 29.74 -20.13 10.36
CA VAL A 42 28.53 -19.36 10.68
C VAL A 42 28.93 -18.06 11.36
N ASN A 43 28.73 -16.94 10.67
CA ASN A 43 29.13 -15.62 11.14
C ASN A 43 27.90 -14.69 11.27
N PRO A 44 27.34 -14.54 12.48
CA PRO A 44 26.20 -13.67 12.71
C PRO A 44 26.53 -12.18 12.52
N GLU A 45 27.78 -11.76 12.76
CA GLU A 45 28.24 -10.38 12.56
C GLU A 45 28.22 -10.01 11.07
N LEU A 46 28.75 -10.88 10.21
CA LEU A 46 28.67 -10.76 8.76
C LEU A 46 27.22 -10.70 8.29
N CYS A 47 26.35 -11.56 8.85
CA CYS A 47 24.93 -11.56 8.55
C CYS A 47 24.26 -10.24 8.89
N ALA A 48 24.52 -9.69 10.08
CA ALA A 48 24.01 -8.38 10.48
C ALA A 48 24.53 -7.27 9.55
N ALA A 49 25.82 -7.29 9.19
CA ALA A 49 26.45 -6.26 8.36
C ALA A 49 25.78 -6.12 6.99
N TYR A 50 25.59 -7.20 6.23
CA TYR A 50 24.95 -7.09 4.91
C TYR A 50 23.44 -6.85 5.01
N ARG A 51 22.77 -7.37 6.05
CA ARG A 51 21.32 -7.17 6.25
C ARG A 51 21.01 -5.73 6.64
N ALA A 52 21.83 -5.09 7.46
CA ALA A 52 21.63 -3.70 7.87
C ALA A 52 21.50 -2.76 6.66
N LYS A 53 22.40 -2.88 5.67
CA LYS A 53 22.32 -2.08 4.45
C LYS A 53 21.02 -2.33 3.66
N LYS A 54 20.56 -3.58 3.58
CA LYS A 54 19.29 -3.93 2.91
C LYS A 54 18.08 -3.37 3.65
N MET A 55 18.07 -3.46 4.98
CA MET A 55 17.01 -2.91 5.82
C MET A 55 16.92 -1.39 5.66
N LEU A 56 18.04 -0.69 5.60
CA LEU A 56 18.08 0.76 5.37
C LEU A 56 17.49 1.17 4.01
N LYS A 57 17.71 0.38 2.94
CA LYS A 57 17.03 0.62 1.65
C LYS A 57 15.50 0.54 1.80
N LEU A 58 15.00 -0.49 2.48
CA LEU A 58 13.56 -0.64 2.72
C LEU A 58 13.02 0.49 3.59
N SER A 59 13.74 0.90 4.63
CA SER A 59 13.40 2.05 5.46
C SER A 59 13.30 3.34 4.63
N LEU A 60 14.23 3.56 3.69
CA LEU A 60 14.19 4.70 2.77
C LEU A 60 12.97 4.65 1.83
N CYS A 61 12.60 3.48 1.30
CA CYS A 61 11.36 3.35 0.53
C CYS A 61 10.12 3.74 1.36
N VAL A 62 10.06 3.28 2.62
CA VAL A 62 8.93 3.58 3.52
C VAL A 62 8.88 5.07 3.86
N ALA A 63 10.00 5.66 4.30
CA ALA A 63 10.06 7.06 4.70
C ALA A 63 9.82 8.01 3.51
N SER A 64 10.45 7.74 2.36
CA SER A 64 10.29 8.57 1.16
C SER A 64 8.88 8.47 0.60
N GLY A 65 8.29 7.26 0.58
CA GLY A 65 6.90 7.06 0.18
C GLY A 65 5.90 7.74 1.13
N ALA A 66 6.18 7.75 2.43
CA ALA A 66 5.37 8.45 3.43
C ALA A 66 5.49 9.98 3.31
N LEU A 67 6.69 10.50 3.03
CA LEU A 67 6.93 11.92 2.80
C LEU A 67 6.18 12.41 1.56
N ALA A 68 6.35 11.69 0.44
CA ALA A 68 5.76 12.06 -0.83
C ALA A 68 4.23 11.93 -0.85
N ARG A 69 3.63 11.09 0.00
CA ARG A 69 2.18 10.91 0.07
C ARG A 69 1.54 11.96 0.98
N GLU A 70 0.92 12.96 0.37
CA GLU A 70 0.29 14.10 1.05
C GLU A 70 -1.23 13.89 1.24
N GLU A 71 -1.59 12.84 1.96
CA GLU A 71 -2.95 12.57 2.44
C GLU A 71 -2.92 11.69 3.70
N SER A 72 -4.08 11.45 4.31
CA SER A 72 -4.25 10.44 5.34
C SER A 72 -5.14 9.29 4.86
N ARG A 73 -4.60 8.07 4.83
CA ARG A 73 -5.31 6.87 4.33
C ARG A 73 -4.94 5.61 5.11
N GLY A 74 -5.95 4.96 5.68
CA GLY A 74 -5.76 3.75 6.49
C GLY A 74 -4.82 4.00 7.66
N ALA A 75 -3.70 3.27 7.72
CA ALA A 75 -2.68 3.41 8.76
C ALA A 75 -1.67 4.54 8.50
N HIS A 76 -1.71 5.18 7.34
CA HIS A 76 -0.90 6.36 7.05
C HIS A 76 -1.66 7.62 7.47
N CYS A 77 -1.21 8.28 8.54
CA CYS A 77 -1.81 9.51 9.04
C CYS A 77 -0.81 10.65 8.98
N ARG A 78 -1.11 11.65 8.16
CA ARG A 78 -0.38 12.91 8.00
C ARG A 78 -1.13 14.01 8.73
N GLU A 79 -0.54 14.56 9.78
CA GLU A 79 -1.18 15.61 10.59
C GLU A 79 -1.35 16.91 9.79
N ASP A 80 -0.42 17.18 8.88
CA ASP A 80 -0.43 18.27 7.89
C ASP A 80 -1.37 18.00 6.69
N PHE A 81 -1.81 16.74 6.50
CA PHE A 81 -2.78 16.34 5.48
C PHE A 81 -3.80 15.34 6.06
N PRO A 82 -4.72 15.79 6.94
CA PRO A 82 -5.52 14.90 7.78
C PRO A 82 -6.64 14.16 7.03
N LEU A 83 -6.99 14.61 5.81
CA LEU A 83 -8.10 14.05 5.04
C LEU A 83 -7.63 12.95 4.08
N ARG A 84 -8.50 11.97 3.85
CA ARG A 84 -8.37 11.06 2.71
C ARG A 84 -8.65 11.85 1.45
N ASN A 85 -7.75 11.79 0.47
CA ASN A 85 -7.91 12.51 -0.79
C ASN A 85 -8.02 11.54 -1.95
N ASP A 86 -9.24 11.15 -2.30
CA ASP A 86 -9.45 10.22 -3.40
C ASP A 86 -9.28 10.89 -4.76
N LYS A 87 -9.49 12.20 -4.87
CA LYS A 87 -9.26 12.94 -6.11
C LYS A 87 -7.82 12.82 -6.61
N ASP A 88 -6.84 13.06 -5.74
CA ASP A 88 -5.43 13.14 -6.16
C ASP A 88 -4.61 11.90 -5.76
N TRP A 89 -5.06 11.14 -4.75
CA TRP A 89 -4.29 10.06 -4.14
C TRP A 89 -4.93 8.68 -4.21
N LEU A 90 -5.99 8.48 -5.02
CA LEU A 90 -6.50 7.15 -5.36
C LEU A 90 -5.54 6.37 -6.28
N LYS A 91 -4.36 6.08 -5.75
CA LYS A 91 -3.21 5.47 -6.40
C LYS A 91 -2.32 4.75 -5.40
N ARG A 92 -1.60 3.73 -5.88
CA ARG A 92 -0.62 2.96 -5.12
C ARG A 92 0.77 3.55 -5.32
N THR A 93 1.50 3.77 -4.24
CA THR A 93 2.92 4.15 -4.31
C THR A 93 3.74 2.92 -4.73
N LEU A 94 4.53 3.07 -5.78
CA LEU A 94 5.48 2.07 -6.25
C LEU A 94 6.90 2.61 -6.03
N THR A 95 7.71 1.90 -5.25
CA THR A 95 9.12 2.27 -5.08
C THR A 95 10.02 1.31 -5.82
N SER A 96 10.94 1.82 -6.62
CA SER A 96 11.97 1.04 -7.30
C SER A 96 13.36 1.55 -6.94
N TRP A 97 14.40 0.75 -7.17
CA TRP A 97 15.76 1.12 -6.80
C TRP A 97 16.77 0.57 -7.81
N SER A 98 17.29 1.42 -8.68
CA SER A 98 18.35 1.04 -9.63
C SER A 98 19.69 0.81 -8.90
N PRO A 99 20.54 -0.11 -9.37
CA PRO A 99 21.78 -0.47 -8.66
C PRO A 99 22.68 0.72 -8.31
N GLU A 100 22.69 1.76 -9.13
CA GLU A 100 23.52 2.95 -9.01
C GLU A 100 22.86 4.08 -8.18
N ALA A 101 21.57 3.98 -7.87
CA ALA A 101 20.86 5.04 -7.17
C ALA A 101 21.18 5.07 -5.66
N ALA A 102 21.26 6.29 -5.13
CA ALA A 102 21.44 6.54 -3.71
C ALA A 102 20.11 6.53 -2.93
N SER A 103 18.98 6.74 -3.61
CA SER A 103 17.63 6.85 -3.04
C SER A 103 16.60 6.09 -3.90
N PRO A 104 15.42 5.72 -3.36
CA PRO A 104 14.40 5.05 -4.16
C PRO A 104 13.78 6.01 -5.18
N ALA A 105 13.47 5.52 -6.37
CA ALA A 105 12.55 6.17 -7.28
C ALA A 105 11.12 5.90 -6.82
N ILE A 106 10.23 6.88 -6.99
CA ILE A 106 8.83 6.79 -6.58
C ILE A 106 7.97 7.03 -7.81
N ASP A 107 7.12 6.05 -8.10
CA ASP A 107 6.07 6.12 -9.10
C ASP A 107 4.71 5.87 -8.45
N TYR A 108 3.65 6.09 -9.21
CA TYR A 108 2.29 5.83 -8.76
C TYR A 108 1.51 5.06 -9.81
N GLU A 109 0.79 4.03 -9.37
CA GLU A 109 -0.19 3.34 -10.19
C GLU A 109 -1.60 3.82 -9.79
N PRO A 110 -2.35 4.51 -10.67
CA PRO A 110 -3.71 4.94 -10.38
C PRO A 110 -4.63 3.73 -10.22
N LEU A 111 -5.63 3.85 -9.32
CA LEU A 111 -6.68 2.85 -9.19
C LEU A 111 -7.92 3.37 -9.91
N ASP A 112 -8.37 2.64 -10.93
CA ASP A 112 -9.54 3.00 -11.71
C ASP A 112 -10.84 2.76 -10.93
N VAL A 113 -11.55 3.86 -10.61
CA VAL A 113 -12.84 3.82 -9.90
C VAL A 113 -13.87 3.02 -10.68
N MET A 114 -13.88 3.13 -12.01
CA MET A 114 -14.90 2.51 -12.85
C MET A 114 -14.80 0.98 -12.88
N SER A 115 -13.65 0.43 -12.49
CA SER A 115 -13.44 -1.01 -12.34
C SER A 115 -13.79 -1.56 -10.94
N MET A 116 -14.13 -0.71 -9.96
CA MET A 116 -14.33 -1.14 -8.58
C MET A 116 -15.73 -1.75 -8.39
N GLU A 117 -15.83 -2.94 -7.80
CA GLU A 117 -17.11 -3.52 -7.36
C GLU A 117 -17.78 -2.67 -6.27
N LEU A 118 -16.95 -2.06 -5.41
CA LEU A 118 -17.37 -1.14 -4.37
C LEU A 118 -16.58 0.18 -4.50
N PRO A 119 -17.19 1.26 -5.03
CA PRO A 119 -16.49 2.52 -5.21
C PRO A 119 -16.15 3.20 -3.88
N PRO A 120 -15.23 4.19 -3.89
CA PRO A 120 -14.79 4.87 -2.67
C PRO A 120 -15.95 5.46 -1.85
N GLY A 121 -16.02 5.13 -0.56
CA GLY A 121 -17.07 5.61 0.33
C GLY A 121 -16.58 5.81 1.75
N TRP A 122 -17.50 5.94 2.70
CA TRP A 122 -17.13 6.01 4.11
C TRP A 122 -16.67 4.64 4.62
N ARG A 123 -15.54 4.60 5.32
CA ARG A 123 -14.86 3.37 5.76
C ARG A 123 -15.48 2.69 6.99
N GLY A 124 -16.53 3.25 7.58
CA GLY A 124 -17.19 2.72 8.77
C GLY A 124 -16.69 3.26 10.12
N TYR A 125 -15.53 3.93 10.16
CA TYR A 125 -14.93 4.46 11.41
C TYR A 125 -14.21 5.79 11.21
N GLY A 126 -14.07 6.54 12.31
CA GLY A 126 -13.48 7.88 12.33
C GLY A 126 -14.34 8.94 11.64
N GLY A 127 -13.74 10.10 11.36
CA GLY A 127 -14.39 11.20 10.63
C GLY A 127 -14.93 10.77 9.27
N LYS A 128 -15.96 11.49 8.79
CA LYS A 128 -16.58 11.28 7.48
C LYS A 128 -15.96 12.17 6.40
N GLU A 129 -15.21 13.18 6.82
CA GLU A 129 -14.55 14.18 6.00
C GLU A 129 -13.51 13.53 5.09
N ARG A 130 -13.61 13.83 3.79
CA ARG A 130 -12.73 13.35 2.74
C ARG A 130 -12.89 14.21 1.50
N ILE A 131 -11.94 14.10 0.58
CA ILE A 131 -12.02 14.68 -0.76
C ILE A 131 -12.40 13.53 -1.70
N ASP A 132 -13.61 13.57 -2.24
CA ASP A 132 -14.15 12.52 -3.11
C ASP A 132 -13.53 12.56 -4.51
N HIS A 133 -13.44 11.38 -5.15
CA HIS A 133 -13.05 11.27 -6.55
C HIS A 133 -14.24 11.64 -7.46
N PRO A 134 -14.03 12.37 -8.57
CA PRO A 134 -15.11 12.81 -9.46
C PRO A 134 -15.95 11.67 -10.04
N ASP A 135 -15.34 10.50 -10.29
CA ASP A 135 -16.04 9.35 -10.87
C ASP A 135 -16.83 8.52 -9.84
N THR A 136 -16.62 8.74 -8.54
CA THR A 136 -17.27 7.95 -7.48
C THR A 136 -18.80 7.98 -7.58
N PRO A 137 -19.48 9.14 -7.76
CA PRO A 137 -20.94 9.17 -7.89
C PRO A 137 -21.45 8.38 -9.09
N THR A 138 -20.76 8.48 -10.24
CA THR A 138 -21.11 7.74 -11.45
C THR A 138 -21.02 6.24 -11.21
N ARG A 139 -19.89 5.77 -10.67
CA ARG A 139 -19.72 4.36 -10.39
C ARG A 139 -20.70 3.85 -9.33
N GLN A 140 -21.00 4.64 -8.31
CA GLN A 140 -21.98 4.28 -7.29
C GLN A 140 -23.36 4.05 -7.91
N ALA A 141 -23.81 4.93 -8.81
CA ALA A 141 -25.08 4.78 -9.50
C ALA A 141 -25.13 3.50 -10.37
N GLU A 142 -24.03 3.15 -11.04
CA GLU A 142 -23.93 1.88 -11.79
C GLU A 142 -24.05 0.67 -10.86
N VAL A 143 -23.34 0.69 -9.73
CA VAL A 143 -23.37 -0.40 -8.74
C VAL A 143 -24.75 -0.57 -8.16
N ASP A 144 -25.40 0.52 -7.77
CA ASP A 144 -26.76 0.52 -7.21
C ASP A 144 -27.77 -0.04 -8.22
N GLY A 145 -27.62 0.30 -9.51
CA GLY A 145 -28.43 -0.23 -10.59
C GLY A 145 -28.33 -1.75 -10.74
N VAL A 146 -27.12 -2.32 -10.69
CA VAL A 146 -26.91 -3.78 -10.74
C VAL A 146 -27.45 -4.45 -9.48
N GLN A 147 -27.24 -3.84 -8.30
CA GLN A 147 -27.71 -4.40 -7.04
C GLN A 147 -29.24 -4.47 -6.94
N ALA A 148 -29.95 -3.52 -7.53
CA ALA A 148 -31.41 -3.47 -7.55
C ALA A 148 -32.08 -4.54 -8.45
N GLY A 149 -31.34 -5.19 -9.35
CA GLY A 149 -31.87 -6.25 -10.22
C GLY A 149 -32.15 -7.58 -9.52
N ASP A 150 -32.84 -8.50 -10.19
CA ASP A 150 -33.24 -9.81 -9.62
C ASP A 150 -32.17 -10.92 -9.75
N ALA A 151 -31.04 -10.64 -10.39
CA ALA A 151 -29.97 -11.62 -10.59
C ALA A 151 -29.38 -12.11 -9.26
N ASP A 152 -28.87 -13.35 -9.24
CA ASP A 152 -28.19 -13.87 -8.06
C ASP A 152 -26.89 -13.11 -7.75
N ARG A 153 -26.36 -13.30 -6.53
CA ARG A 153 -25.15 -12.59 -6.08
C ARG A 153 -23.91 -12.88 -6.93
N PHE A 154 -23.83 -14.04 -7.60
CA PHE A 154 -22.68 -14.40 -8.44
C PHE A 154 -22.77 -13.69 -9.80
N ALA A 155 -23.96 -13.68 -10.41
CA ALA A 155 -24.21 -12.96 -11.66
C ALA A 155 -24.01 -11.45 -11.48
N LYS A 156 -24.49 -10.87 -10.37
CA LYS A 156 -24.25 -9.46 -10.02
C LYS A 156 -22.76 -9.16 -9.88
N GLN A 157 -22.03 -9.99 -9.14
CA GLN A 157 -20.57 -9.85 -8.98
C GLN A 157 -19.85 -9.88 -10.34
N GLN A 158 -20.19 -10.85 -11.19
CA GLN A 158 -19.61 -11.01 -12.53
C GLN A 158 -19.90 -9.82 -13.44
N GLN A 159 -21.06 -9.17 -13.29
CA GLN A 159 -21.41 -7.95 -14.03
C GLN A 159 -20.64 -6.72 -13.53
N LEU A 160 -20.41 -6.62 -12.22
CA LEU A 160 -19.73 -5.48 -11.60
C LEU A 160 -18.22 -5.49 -11.80
N MET A 161 -17.56 -6.61 -11.52
CA MET A 161 -16.11 -6.73 -11.54
C MET A 161 -15.70 -8.19 -11.79
N PRO A 162 -15.65 -8.66 -13.05
CA PRO A 162 -15.34 -10.05 -13.35
C PRO A 162 -13.89 -10.40 -12.95
N PHE A 163 -13.71 -11.35 -12.03
CA PHE A 163 -12.38 -11.81 -11.60
C PHE A 163 -12.14 -13.32 -11.73
N THR A 164 -13.15 -14.12 -12.06
CA THR A 164 -13.03 -15.58 -12.16
C THR A 164 -11.95 -16.03 -13.14
N GLY A 165 -11.74 -15.26 -14.23
CA GLY A 165 -10.65 -15.50 -15.19
C GLY A 165 -9.25 -15.29 -14.62
N CYS A 166 -9.11 -14.47 -13.57
CA CYS A 166 -7.88 -14.24 -12.84
C CYS A 166 -7.57 -15.38 -11.84
N LEU A 167 -8.53 -16.25 -11.54
CA LEU A 167 -8.31 -17.42 -10.70
C LEU A 167 -7.70 -18.57 -11.52
N PRO A 168 -6.73 -19.30 -10.96
CA PRO A 168 -6.28 -20.58 -11.54
C PRO A 168 -7.47 -21.54 -11.67
N GLU A 169 -7.48 -22.32 -12.76
CA GLU A 169 -8.59 -23.21 -13.11
C GLU A 169 -9.09 -24.09 -11.96
N PRO A 170 -8.23 -24.73 -11.12
CA PRO A 170 -8.69 -25.57 -10.01
C PRO A 170 -9.49 -24.82 -8.92
N PHE A 171 -9.38 -23.49 -8.86
CA PHE A 171 -9.99 -22.65 -7.82
C PHE A 171 -11.20 -21.86 -8.31
N ARG A 172 -11.70 -22.12 -9.52
CA ARG A 172 -12.88 -21.43 -10.08
C ARG A 172 -14.20 -21.98 -9.56
N GLY A 173 -14.18 -23.10 -8.83
CA GLY A 173 -15.36 -23.69 -8.19
C GLY A 173 -15.94 -22.79 -7.12
N ARG A 174 -17.23 -22.98 -6.82
CA ARG A 174 -17.91 -22.28 -5.73
C ARG A 174 -17.56 -22.95 -4.40
N ASN A 175 -17.69 -22.20 -3.30
CA ASN A 175 -17.60 -22.73 -1.95
C ASN A 175 -18.99 -23.20 -1.50
N ALA A 176 -19.16 -24.52 -1.32
CA ALA A 176 -20.37 -25.09 -0.75
C ALA A 176 -20.59 -24.54 0.67
N ARG A 177 -21.85 -24.31 1.04
CA ARG A 177 -22.22 -23.95 2.41
C ARG A 177 -23.23 -24.94 2.95
N LEU A 178 -23.34 -25.04 4.26
CA LEU A 178 -24.30 -25.92 4.93
C LEU A 178 -25.74 -25.70 4.46
N SER A 179 -26.09 -24.45 4.09
CA SER A 179 -27.41 -24.06 3.60
C SER A 179 -27.49 -23.86 2.08
N GLU A 180 -26.38 -24.07 1.36
CA GLU A 180 -26.27 -23.88 -0.10
C GLU A 180 -25.40 -25.04 -0.63
N GLU A 181 -26.00 -26.22 -0.83
CA GLU A 181 -25.33 -27.29 -1.57
C GLU A 181 -25.09 -26.81 -3.01
N LEU A 182 -23.92 -27.13 -3.55
CA LEU A 182 -23.63 -26.85 -4.95
C LEU A 182 -24.28 -27.97 -5.76
N ASP A 183 -25.12 -27.61 -6.74
CA ASP A 183 -25.59 -28.58 -7.72
C ASP A 183 -24.37 -29.31 -8.31
N ALA A 184 -24.41 -30.64 -8.25
CA ALA A 184 -23.32 -31.54 -8.62
C ALA A 184 -22.97 -31.49 -10.11
#